data_AF-K1Y1L3-F1
#
_entry.id   AF-K1Y1L3-F1
#
_cell.length_a   1.000
_cell.length_b   1.000
_cell.length_c   1.000
_cell.angle_alpha   90.00
_cell.angle_beta   90.00
_cell.angle_gamma   90.00
#
_symmetry.space_group_name_H-M   'P 1'
#
loop_
_entity.id
_entity.type
_entity.pdbx_description
1 polymer ?
#
loop_
_entity_poly.entity_id
_entity_poly.type
_entity_poly.pdbx_seq_one_letter_code
_entity_poly.pdbx_strand_id
1 'polypeptide(L)'
;MDGDIIVVPWSPGGLQHIITAGGHHYIGAVDETTILKFPHFKGTGREGLDAESKILQRLGTHDRIIGLVGQHEDGVLLEYAPNRQGICQSKRGSDLQERLLKGLPMLIRRTF
;
A
#
# COMPACT_ATOMS: atom_id res chain seq x y z
N MET A 1 3.82 -10.98 33.58
CA MET A 1 2.63 -11.01 32.71
C MET A 1 3.02 -10.28 31.45
N ASP A 2 3.60 -11.00 30.48
CA ASP A 2 3.94 -10.43 29.17
C ASP A 2 2.65 -10.38 28.36
N GLY A 3 2.02 -9.20 28.36
CA GLY A 3 0.85 -8.96 27.54
C GLY A 3 1.28 -8.78 26.09
N ASP A 4 0.82 -9.67 25.22
CA ASP A 4 0.98 -9.49 23.78
C ASP A 4 0.29 -8.18 23.36
N ILE A 5 1.06 -7.24 22.80
CA ILE A 5 0.50 -6.06 22.16
C ILE A 5 0.06 -6.48 20.76
N ILE A 6 -1.23 -6.69 20.59
CA ILE A 6 -1.82 -6.94 19.27
C ILE A 6 -1.98 -5.59 18.57
N VAL A 7 -1.08 -5.30 17.64
CA VAL A 7 -1.22 -4.18 16.70
C VAL A 7 -2.03 -4.68 15.51
N VAL A 8 -3.29 -4.27 15.42
CA VAL A 8 -4.11 -4.50 14.22
C VAL A 8 -3.81 -3.36 13.25
N PRO A 9 -3.19 -3.63 12.07
CA PRO A 9 -2.95 -2.60 11.08
C PRO A 9 -4.28 -2.09 10.56
N TRP A 10 -4.40 -0.77 10.47
CA TRP A 10 -5.56 -0.14 9.85
C TRP A 10 -5.48 -0.30 8.32
N SER A 11 -6.63 -0.55 7.69
CA SER A 11 -6.76 -0.57 6.24
C SER A 11 -7.95 0.31 5.82
N PRO A 12 -7.81 1.11 4.76
CA PRO A 12 -8.93 1.77 4.09
C PRO A 12 -10.02 0.76 3.70
N GLY A 13 -11.26 1.21 3.71
CA GLY A 13 -12.38 0.44 3.16
C GLY A 13 -12.27 0.29 1.64
N GLY A 14 -12.85 -0.77 1.08
CA GLY A 14 -12.87 -1.00 -0.37
C GLY A 14 -11.60 -1.63 -0.95
N LEU A 15 -10.61 -1.95 -0.11
CA LEU A 15 -9.45 -2.75 -0.51
C LEU A 15 -9.78 -4.24 -0.54
N GLN A 16 -9.41 -4.92 -1.63
CA GLN A 16 -9.49 -6.37 -1.72
C GLN A 16 -8.34 -7.05 -0.97
N HIS A 17 -7.11 -6.58 -1.17
CA HIS A 17 -5.91 -7.08 -0.49
C HIS A 17 -4.72 -6.11 -0.61
N ILE A 18 -3.74 -6.21 0.29
CA ILE A 18 -2.47 -5.49 0.20
C ILE A 18 -1.55 -6.22 -0.77
N ILE A 19 -1.00 -5.48 -1.74
CA ILE A 19 -0.06 -5.99 -2.75
C ILE A 19 1.38 -5.91 -2.22
N THR A 20 1.74 -4.76 -1.64
CA THR A 20 3.09 -4.53 -1.14
C THR A 20 3.12 -3.44 -0.07
N ALA A 21 4.21 -3.41 0.70
CA ALA A 21 4.49 -2.40 1.71
C ALA A 21 5.85 -1.74 1.41
N GLY A 22 5.85 -0.43 1.32
CA GLY A 22 7.06 0.39 1.40
C GLY A 22 7.35 0.81 2.84
N GLY A 23 8.37 1.64 3.05
CA GLY A 23 8.77 2.10 4.39
C GLY A 23 7.74 2.99 5.10
N HIS A 24 6.87 3.67 4.35
CA HIS A 24 5.87 4.61 4.91
C HIS A 24 4.45 4.41 4.38
N HIS A 25 4.30 3.61 3.33
CA HIS A 25 3.04 3.45 2.61
C HIS A 25 2.78 1.98 2.31
N TYR A 26 1.51 1.63 2.27
CA TYR A 26 1.00 0.40 1.68
C TYR A 26 0.48 0.68 0.28
N ILE A 27 0.50 -0.36 -0.54
CA ILE A 27 -0.19 -0.40 -1.83
C ILE A 27 -1.15 -1.58 -1.75
N GLY A 28 -2.44 -1.32 -1.97
CA GLY A 28 -3.46 -2.35 -2.01
C GLY A 28 -4.32 -2.27 -3.26
N ALA A 29 -4.87 -3.40 -3.68
CA ALA A 29 -5.80 -3.49 -4.80
C ALA A 29 -7.20 -3.05 -4.34
N VAL A 30 -7.82 -2.13 -5.09
CA VAL A 30 -9.24 -1.76 -4.92
C VAL A 30 -10.09 -2.64 -5.84
N ASP A 31 -9.64 -2.80 -7.08
CA ASP A 31 -10.23 -3.67 -8.10
C ASP A 31 -9.13 -4.20 -9.03
N GLU A 32 -9.52 -4.88 -10.13
CA GLU A 32 -8.58 -5.47 -11.09
C GLU A 32 -7.78 -4.44 -11.91
N THR A 33 -8.19 -3.17 -11.86
CA THR A 33 -7.66 -2.06 -12.66
C THR A 33 -7.11 -0.90 -11.83
N THR A 34 -7.40 -0.87 -10.52
CA THR A 34 -7.10 0.26 -9.63
C THR A 34 -6.40 -0.21 -8.37
N ILE A 35 -5.32 0.50 -8.01
CA ILE A 35 -4.65 0.36 -6.71
C ILE A 35 -4.78 1.65 -5.91
N LEU A 36 -4.77 1.49 -4.58
CA LEU A 36 -4.69 2.57 -3.62
C LEU A 36 -3.32 2.56 -2.95
N LYS A 37 -2.63 3.69 -3.01
CA LYS A 37 -1.45 3.96 -2.18
C LYS A 37 -1.87 4.79 -0.98
N PHE A 38 -1.60 4.29 0.22
CA PHE A 38 -2.06 4.87 1.50
C PHE A 38 -0.98 4.75 2.59
N PRO A 39 -0.97 5.63 3.61
CA PRO A 39 0.04 5.62 4.66
C PRO A 39 -0.13 4.44 5.62
N HIS A 40 0.93 4.04 6.33
CA HIS A 40 0.82 3.02 7.39
C HIS A 40 -0.08 3.44 8.55
N PHE A 41 -0.12 4.74 8.84
CA PHE A 41 -0.91 5.32 9.93
C PHE A 41 -1.90 6.32 9.36
N LYS A 42 -3.18 6.14 9.69
CA LYS A 42 -4.26 7.02 9.25
C LYS A 42 -3.95 8.48 9.60
N GLY A 43 -4.17 9.38 8.64
CA GLY A 43 -3.94 10.82 8.82
C GLY A 43 -2.47 11.26 8.72
N THR A 44 -1.53 10.35 8.45
CA THR A 44 -0.11 10.70 8.21
C THR A 44 0.21 10.64 6.71
N GLY A 45 1.36 11.17 6.30
CA GLY A 45 1.86 11.02 4.92
C GLY A 45 1.05 11.73 3.82
N ARG A 46 0.02 12.51 4.18
CA ARG A 46 -0.86 13.19 3.22
C ARG A 46 -0.12 14.14 2.29
N GLU A 47 0.80 14.94 2.83
CA GLU A 47 1.58 15.90 2.05
C GLU A 47 2.40 15.23 0.93
N GLY A 48 2.97 14.05 1.22
CA GLY A 48 3.73 13.27 0.24
C GLY A 48 2.83 12.71 -0.87
N LEU A 49 1.66 12.19 -0.50
CA LEU A 49 0.68 11.67 -1.46
C LEU A 49 0.06 12.78 -2.31
N ASP A 50 -0.20 13.94 -1.72
CA ASP A 50 -0.71 15.12 -2.44
C ASP A 50 0.34 15.66 -3.43
N ALA A 51 1.62 15.71 -3.03
CA ALA A 51 2.71 16.08 -3.93
C ALA A 51 2.84 15.09 -5.10
N GLU A 52 2.80 13.79 -4.82
CA GLU A 52 2.84 12.74 -5.84
C GLU A 52 1.67 12.83 -6.82
N SER A 53 0.45 13.04 -6.31
CA SER A 53 -0.71 13.24 -7.18
C SER A 53 -0.59 14.48 -8.05
N LYS A 54 -0.06 15.59 -7.54
CA LYS A 54 0.17 16.80 -8.34
C LYS A 54 1.19 16.56 -9.44
N ILE A 55 2.25 15.81 -9.14
CA ILE A 55 3.27 15.43 -10.13
C ILE A 55 2.64 14.57 -11.24
N LEU A 56 1.91 13.51 -10.87
CA LEU A 56 1.25 12.62 -11.85
C LEU A 56 0.19 13.37 -12.66
N GLN A 57 -0.60 14.24 -12.04
CA GLN A 57 -1.58 15.07 -12.73
C GLN A 57 -0.92 15.98 -13.78
N ARG A 58 0.26 16.54 -13.47
CA ARG A 58 0.99 17.42 -14.39
C ARG A 58 1.73 16.67 -15.49
N LEU A 59 2.18 15.45 -15.22
CA LEU A 59 2.77 14.56 -16.22
C LEU A 59 1.72 14.05 -17.22
N GLY A 60 0.47 13.90 -16.77
CA GLY A 60 -0.62 13.38 -17.58
C GLY A 60 -0.47 11.89 -17.86
N THR A 61 -1.33 11.37 -18.74
CA THR A 61 -1.32 9.96 -19.13
C THR A 61 -0.16 9.67 -20.06
N HIS A 62 0.65 8.66 -19.74
CA HIS A 62 1.75 8.21 -20.57
C HIS A 62 1.95 6.70 -20.46
N ASP A 63 2.14 6.02 -21.59
CA ASP A 63 2.34 4.56 -21.69
C ASP A 63 3.44 3.95 -20.80
N ARG A 64 4.36 4.76 -20.25
CA ARG A 64 5.47 4.30 -19.39
C ARG A 64 5.34 4.74 -17.94
N ILE A 65 4.42 5.65 -17.63
CA ILE A 65 4.16 6.15 -16.28
C ILE A 65 2.81 5.58 -15.82
N ILE A 66 2.66 5.28 -14.54
CA ILE A 66 1.39 4.84 -13.99
C ILE A 66 0.37 5.98 -14.07
N GLY A 67 -0.84 5.70 -14.55
CA GLY A 67 -1.89 6.72 -14.61
C GLY A 67 -2.44 7.05 -13.22
N LEU A 68 -2.75 8.32 -13.02
CA LEU A 68 -3.51 8.79 -11.88
C LEU A 68 -5.01 8.58 -12.18
N VAL A 69 -5.67 7.73 -11.38
CA VAL A 69 -7.11 7.50 -11.50
C VAL A 69 -7.88 8.57 -10.73
N GLY A 70 -7.40 8.91 -9.53
CA GLY A 70 -8.05 9.93 -8.71
C GLY A 70 -7.52 10.04 -7.29
N GLN A 71 -8.29 10.74 -6.47
CA GLN A 71 -8.00 10.96 -5.06
C GLN A 71 -8.90 10.08 -4.19
N HIS A 72 -8.36 9.61 -3.07
CA HIS A 72 -9.11 8.91 -2.05
C HIS A 72 -8.99 9.67 -0.72
N GLU A 73 -9.97 9.51 0.18
CA GLU A 73 -9.93 10.14 1.51
C GLU A 73 -8.67 9.75 2.30
N ASP A 74 -8.25 8.50 2.10
CA ASP A 74 -7.11 7.88 2.78
C ASP A 74 -5.82 7.81 1.93
N GLY A 75 -5.83 8.29 0.68
CA GLY A 75 -4.64 8.19 -0.18
C GLY A 75 -4.85 8.57 -1.65
N VAL A 76 -4.06 7.97 -2.54
CA VAL A 76 -4.10 8.24 -4.00
C VAL A 76 -4.41 6.97 -4.79
N LEU A 77 -5.34 7.08 -5.75
CA LEU A 77 -5.75 5.99 -6.63
C LEU A 77 -4.95 6.02 -7.92
N LEU A 78 -4.33 4.89 -8.25
CA LEU A 78 -3.45 4.73 -9.40
C LEU A 78 -3.88 3.53 -10.24
N GLU A 79 -3.52 3.53 -11.51
CA GLU A 79 -3.79 2.40 -12.41
C GLU A 79 -2.99 1.16 -12.00
N TYR A 80 -3.63 -0.01 -12.00
CA TYR A 80 -2.95 -1.26 -11.74
C TYR A 80 -2.12 -1.69 -12.97
N ALA A 81 -0.80 -1.83 -12.78
CA ALA A 81 0.13 -2.20 -13.84
C ALA A 81 0.95 -3.46 -13.49
N PRO A 82 0.38 -4.68 -13.66
CA PRO A 82 0.98 -5.94 -13.19
C PRO A 82 2.35 -6.27 -13.84
N ASN A 83 2.59 -5.79 -15.06
CA ASN A 83 3.78 -6.12 -15.85
C ASN A 83 4.82 -4.98 -15.94
N ARG A 84 4.59 -3.83 -15.30
CA ARG A 84 5.61 -2.77 -15.27
C ARG A 84 6.59 -3.05 -14.13
N GLN A 85 7.86 -3.16 -14.49
CA GLN A 85 8.96 -3.31 -13.54
C GLN A 85 9.01 -2.03 -12.68
N GLY A 86 8.63 -2.15 -11.41
CA GLY A 86 8.77 -1.07 -10.43
C GLY A 86 7.54 -0.76 -9.57
N ILE A 87 6.33 -1.22 -9.94
CA ILE A 87 5.12 -0.92 -9.13
C ILE A 87 4.37 -2.18 -8.68
N CYS A 88 4.38 -3.26 -9.47
CA CYS A 88 3.62 -4.48 -9.14
C CYS A 88 4.38 -5.80 -9.40
N GLN A 89 5.68 -5.85 -9.14
CA GLN A 89 6.39 -7.14 -9.08
C GLN A 89 6.59 -7.52 -7.62
N SER A 90 5.71 -8.40 -7.12
CA SER A 90 6.07 -9.27 -5.99
C SER A 90 7.32 -10.04 -6.43
N LYS A 91 8.49 -9.63 -5.92
CA LYS A 91 9.62 -10.54 -5.94
C LYS A 91 9.24 -11.68 -5.01
N ARG A 92 9.06 -12.87 -5.57
CA ARG A 92 9.05 -14.14 -4.83
C ARG A 92 10.28 -14.20 -3.92
N GLY A 93 10.11 -13.77 -2.68
CA GLY A 93 10.69 -14.42 -1.52
C GLY A 93 9.59 -15.33 -0.98
N SER A 94 9.81 -16.63 -1.08
CA SER A 94 9.08 -17.67 -0.36
C SER A 94 8.80 -17.27 1.10
N ASP A 95 7.70 -17.78 1.67
CA ASP A 95 7.37 -17.82 3.11
C ASP A 95 6.56 -16.69 3.78
N LEU A 96 5.63 -16.01 3.09
CA LEU A 96 4.70 -15.11 3.81
C LEU A 96 3.20 -15.26 3.51
N GLN A 97 2.79 -16.12 2.56
CA GLN A 97 1.37 -16.31 2.26
C GLN A 97 0.65 -17.35 3.14
N GLU A 98 1.34 -18.10 4.00
CA GLU A 98 0.69 -19.12 4.86
C GLU A 98 0.44 -18.67 6.31
N ARG A 99 0.68 -17.39 6.66
CA ARG A 99 0.54 -16.92 8.06
C ARG A 99 -0.42 -15.75 8.29
N LEU A 100 -1.21 -15.35 7.29
CA LEU A 100 -2.16 -14.25 7.42
C LEU A 100 -3.62 -14.68 7.68
N LEU A 101 -3.92 -15.98 7.80
CA LEU A 101 -5.26 -16.47 8.16
C LEU A 101 -5.32 -17.41 9.38
N LYS A 102 -4.22 -17.60 10.12
CA LYS A 102 -4.27 -18.31 11.41
C LYS A 102 -3.50 -17.52 12.46
N GLY A 103 -4.23 -17.01 13.44
CA GLY A 103 -3.80 -15.97 14.36
C GLY A 103 -2.50 -16.26 15.11
N LEU A 104 -1.47 -15.49 14.80
CA LEU A 104 -0.27 -15.36 15.62
C LEU A 104 0.19 -13.88 15.63
N PRO A 105 0.54 -13.32 16.80
CA PRO A 105 0.87 -11.91 16.96
C PRO A 105 2.24 -11.57 16.34
N MET A 106 2.29 -10.43 15.64
CA MET A 106 3.49 -9.92 14.97
C MET A 106 4.38 -9.20 15.99
N LEU A 107 5.41 -9.89 16.47
CA LEU A 107 6.38 -9.39 17.46
C LEU A 107 7.37 -8.40 16.81
N ILE A 108 7.16 -7.10 16.99
CA ILE A 108 8.14 -6.07 16.60
C ILE A 108 9.15 -5.91 17.74
N ARG A 109 10.36 -6.45 17.58
CA ARG A 109 11.49 -6.17 18.49
C ARG A 109 12.00 -4.75 18.25
N ARG A 110 11.87 -3.88 19.27
CA ARG A 110 12.61 -2.62 19.38
C ARG A 110 14.11 -2.93 19.49
N THR A 111 14.92 -2.36 18.60
CA THR A 111 16.34 -2.05 18.89
C THR A 111 16.41 -0.56 19.20
N PHE A 112 16.97 -0.25 20.38
CA PHE A 112 17.35 1.10 20.81
C PHE A 112 18.53 1.61 19.98
#